data_AF-A0A944FPK9-F1
#
_entry.id   AF-A0A944FPK9-F1
#
_cell.length_a   1.000
_cell.length_b   1.000
_cell.length_c   1.000
_cell.angle_alpha   90.00
_cell.angle_beta   90.00
_cell.angle_gamma   90.00
#
_symmetry.space_group_name_H-M   'P 1'
#
loop_
_entity.id
_entity.type
_entity.pdbx_description
1 polymer ?
#
loop_
_entity_poly.entity_id
_entity_poly.type
_entity_poly.pdbx_seq_one_letter_code
_entity_poly.pdbx_strand_id
1 'polypeptide(L)'
;MKKIVKLLTLTGAAAALVSCGNKASGDFKYLIDEFADLKVMRYDVPGWEELSLQQKEYVYHLAEAAKWGRDIYWDQNCKYNLELRKAVEKVLENYSGDRKGADFENFVIYAKRLFFSNGIHHHYAEDKFFPDCPKEYFASLLENAGVENRDFLLKLVYDPEFLPQRKASEGEDIVKASAVNFYEGVSR
;
A
#
# COMPACT_ATOMS: atom_id res chain seq x y z
N MET A 1 28.88 39.11 -72.41
CA MET A 1 29.66 38.85 -71.17
C MET A 1 28.70 38.41 -70.08
N LYS A 2 29.05 37.32 -69.36
CA LYS A 2 28.41 36.67 -68.17
C LYS A 2 27.05 35.98 -68.44
N LYS A 3 27.02 34.66 -68.76
CA LYS A 3 26.98 33.45 -67.86
C LYS A 3 25.77 33.48 -66.89
N ILE A 4 24.67 32.77 -67.16
CA ILE A 4 24.36 31.36 -66.79
C ILE A 4 24.40 31.14 -65.27
N VAL A 5 23.28 30.73 -64.65
CA VAL A 5 23.08 29.43 -63.96
C VAL A 5 21.65 29.37 -63.39
N LYS A 6 21.00 28.22 -63.64
CA LYS A 6 19.70 27.75 -63.13
C LYS A 6 19.70 27.59 -61.60
N LEU A 7 18.54 27.72 -60.96
CA LEU A 7 18.16 26.71 -59.97
C LEU A 7 16.63 26.58 -59.84
N LEU A 8 16.15 25.44 -60.32
CA LEU A 8 14.82 24.90 -60.08
C LEU A 8 14.72 24.36 -58.65
N THR A 9 13.55 24.58 -58.04
CA THR A 9 12.83 23.75 -57.06
C THR A 9 13.59 22.64 -56.30
N LEU A 10 13.55 22.71 -54.97
CA LEU A 10 13.27 21.53 -54.15
C LEU A 10 12.34 21.91 -52.98
N THR A 11 11.10 21.45 -53.09
CA THR A 11 10.14 21.23 -52.01
C THR A 11 10.70 20.22 -51.01
N GLY A 12 10.55 20.46 -49.70
CA GLY A 12 10.94 19.46 -48.69
C GLY A 12 10.76 19.90 -47.24
N ALA A 13 9.62 19.47 -46.66
CA ALA A 13 9.35 19.29 -45.23
C ALA A 13 9.36 20.53 -44.30
N ALA A 14 8.28 21.31 -44.37
CA ALA A 14 7.79 22.11 -43.23
C ALA A 14 6.57 21.41 -42.62
N ALA A 15 6.78 20.40 -41.76
CA ALA A 15 5.74 19.85 -40.88
C ALA A 15 6.34 18.91 -39.81
N ALA A 16 7.14 19.43 -38.90
CA ALA A 16 7.56 18.68 -37.71
C ALA A 16 7.79 19.61 -36.51
N LEU A 17 6.81 20.45 -36.16
CA LEU A 17 6.86 21.23 -34.90
C LEU A 17 5.52 21.33 -34.16
N VAL A 18 4.52 20.50 -34.49
CA VAL A 18 3.27 20.44 -33.70
C VAL A 18 3.04 19.03 -33.19
N SER A 19 3.99 18.54 -32.39
CA SER A 19 3.79 17.36 -31.54
C SER A 19 4.31 17.62 -30.13
N CYS A 20 3.95 18.76 -29.56
CA CYS A 20 3.96 18.99 -28.13
C CYS A 20 2.81 19.95 -27.84
N GLY A 21 1.58 19.48 -28.05
CA GLY A 21 0.44 20.01 -27.33
C GLY A 21 0.61 19.64 -25.86
N ASN A 22 1.55 20.30 -25.17
CA ASN A 22 1.57 20.37 -23.72
C ASN A 22 0.32 21.16 -23.33
N LYS A 23 -0.84 20.49 -23.31
CA LYS A 23 -1.88 20.86 -22.37
C LYS A 23 -1.20 20.73 -21.02
N ALA A 24 -0.89 21.86 -20.39
CA ALA A 24 -0.59 21.88 -18.97
C ALA A 24 -1.76 21.14 -18.29
N SER A 25 -1.52 19.88 -17.91
CA SER A 25 -2.45 19.13 -17.12
C SER A 25 -2.57 19.88 -15.79
N GLY A 26 -3.80 20.15 -15.37
CA GLY A 26 -4.06 20.76 -14.08
C GLY A 26 -3.27 20.01 -12.99
N ASP A 27 -2.72 20.79 -12.06
CA ASP A 27 -1.80 20.42 -10.98
C ASP A 27 -1.98 18.96 -10.46
N PHE A 28 -1.35 17.99 -11.13
CA PHE A 28 -1.47 16.58 -10.76
C PHE A 28 -0.68 16.35 -9.48
N LYS A 29 -1.39 16.27 -8.36
CA LYS A 29 -0.77 15.98 -7.06
C LYS A 29 -0.32 14.53 -6.99
N TYR A 30 0.99 14.29 -7.02
CA TYR A 30 1.57 12.96 -6.90
C TYR A 30 1.49 12.41 -5.48
N LEU A 31 1.81 13.25 -4.48
CA LEU A 31 1.73 12.88 -3.07
C LEU A 31 0.27 12.96 -2.60
N ILE A 32 -0.21 11.87 -1.99
CA ILE A 32 -1.57 11.75 -1.45
C ILE A 32 -1.57 11.92 0.05
N ASP A 33 -0.61 11.28 0.73
CA ASP A 33 -0.53 11.25 2.19
C ASP A 33 0.91 10.96 2.64
N GLU A 34 1.23 11.37 3.87
CA GLU A 34 2.51 11.12 4.53
C GLU A 34 2.25 10.84 6.01
N PHE A 35 2.73 9.71 6.50
CA PHE A 35 2.54 9.29 7.88
C PHE A 35 3.68 8.37 8.31
N ALA A 36 4.09 8.47 9.58
CA ALA A 36 5.30 7.82 10.06
C ALA A 36 6.49 8.08 9.09
N ASP A 37 7.08 7.02 8.56
CA ASP A 37 8.18 7.03 7.58
C ASP A 37 7.72 6.73 6.14
N LEU A 38 6.41 6.80 5.86
CA LEU A 38 5.79 6.37 4.62
C LEU A 38 5.18 7.55 3.85
N LYS A 39 5.34 7.52 2.52
CA LYS A 39 4.68 8.44 1.58
C LYS A 39 3.80 7.66 0.62
N VAL A 40 2.52 7.98 0.58
CA VAL A 40 1.57 7.38 -0.38
C VAL A 40 1.52 8.25 -1.61
N MET A 41 1.94 7.69 -2.74
CA MET A 41 1.96 8.38 -4.03
C MET A 41 0.96 7.75 -4.98
N ARG A 42 0.42 8.55 -5.90
CA ARG A 42 -0.32 8.08 -7.06
C ARG A 42 0.43 8.37 -8.34
N TYR A 43 0.21 7.54 -9.34
CA TYR A 43 0.77 7.69 -10.68
C TYR A 43 -0.36 7.97 -11.68
N ASP A 44 -0.03 8.70 -12.73
CA ASP A 44 -0.90 8.85 -13.89
C ASP A 44 -0.78 7.61 -14.77
N VAL A 45 -1.79 7.32 -15.58
CA VAL A 45 -1.78 6.23 -16.58
C VAL A 45 -1.87 6.83 -17.97
N PRO A 46 -0.77 7.39 -18.51
CA PRO A 46 -0.76 7.95 -19.85
C PRO A 46 -1.12 6.88 -20.88
N GLY A 47 -1.87 7.23 -21.91
CA GLY A 47 -2.27 6.27 -22.94
C GLY A 47 -3.59 5.54 -22.64
N TRP A 48 -4.18 5.73 -21.44
CA TRP A 48 -5.43 5.05 -21.09
C TRP A 48 -6.57 5.43 -22.03
N GLU A 49 -6.71 6.71 -22.39
CA GLU A 49 -7.84 7.16 -23.21
C GLU A 49 -7.75 6.72 -24.67
N GLU A 50 -6.53 6.46 -25.13
CA GLU A 50 -6.20 6.00 -26.48
C GLU A 50 -6.50 4.50 -26.68
N LEU A 51 -6.75 3.74 -25.60
CA LEU A 51 -7.12 2.33 -25.70
C LEU A 51 -8.53 2.16 -26.29
N SER A 52 -8.68 1.15 -27.16
CA SER A 52 -10.00 0.68 -27.58
C SER A 52 -10.80 0.14 -26.38
N LEU A 53 -12.13 0.09 -26.50
CA LEU A 53 -12.98 -0.47 -25.45
C LEU A 53 -12.58 -1.90 -25.07
N GLN A 54 -12.30 -2.74 -26.07
CA GLN A 54 -11.88 -4.13 -25.84
C GLN A 54 -10.56 -4.22 -25.04
N GLN A 55 -9.61 -3.32 -25.30
CA GLN A 55 -8.37 -3.26 -24.52
C GLN A 55 -8.62 -2.76 -23.09
N LYS A 56 -9.49 -1.77 -22.90
CA LYS A 56 -9.88 -1.29 -21.57
C LYS A 56 -10.56 -2.39 -20.75
N GLU A 57 -11.46 -3.16 -21.36
CA GLU A 57 -12.11 -4.32 -20.74
C GLU A 57 -11.09 -5.39 -20.33
N TYR A 58 -10.15 -5.72 -21.23
CA TYR A 58 -9.08 -6.66 -20.92
C TYR A 58 -8.22 -6.21 -19.74
N VAL A 59 -7.76 -4.95 -19.74
CA VAL A 59 -6.97 -4.37 -18.63
C VAL A 59 -7.78 -4.36 -17.33
N TYR A 60 -9.07 -4.00 -17.40
CA TYR A 60 -9.97 -4.01 -16.25
C TYR A 60 -10.04 -5.41 -15.62
N HIS A 61 -10.29 -6.46 -16.40
CA HIS A 61 -10.38 -7.82 -15.86
C HIS A 61 -9.06 -8.32 -15.28
N LEU A 62 -7.91 -7.96 -15.88
CA LEU A 62 -6.60 -8.26 -15.29
C LEU A 62 -6.40 -7.53 -13.95
N ALA A 63 -6.80 -6.26 -13.86
CA ALA A 63 -6.70 -5.49 -12.63
C ALA A 63 -7.60 -6.06 -11.52
N GLU A 64 -8.83 -6.48 -11.85
CA GLU A 64 -9.71 -7.16 -10.90
C GLU A 64 -9.08 -8.47 -10.41
N ALA A 65 -8.56 -9.30 -11.31
CA ALA A 65 -7.87 -10.55 -10.94
C ALA A 65 -6.66 -10.29 -10.02
N ALA A 66 -5.88 -9.24 -10.27
CA ALA A 66 -4.76 -8.85 -9.42
C ALA A 66 -5.22 -8.44 -8.01
N LYS A 67 -6.31 -7.69 -7.87
CA LYS A 67 -6.85 -7.24 -6.57
C LYS A 67 -7.29 -8.41 -5.69
N TRP A 68 -7.83 -9.47 -6.27
CA TRP A 68 -8.25 -10.68 -5.54
C TRP A 68 -7.10 -11.38 -4.81
N GLY A 69 -5.84 -11.14 -5.20
CA GLY A 69 -4.66 -11.67 -4.52
C GLY A 69 -4.31 -10.99 -3.18
N ARG A 70 -4.96 -9.86 -2.84
CA ARG A 70 -4.62 -9.07 -1.64
C ARG A 70 -4.65 -9.93 -0.37
N ASP A 71 -5.75 -10.61 -0.11
CA ASP A 71 -5.93 -11.32 1.16
C ASP A 71 -5.02 -12.55 1.29
N ILE A 72 -4.65 -13.17 0.16
CA ILE A 72 -3.65 -14.24 0.11
C ILE A 72 -2.30 -13.72 0.64
N TYR A 73 -1.89 -12.53 0.19
CA TYR A 73 -0.62 -11.94 0.60
C TYR A 73 -0.61 -11.54 2.09
N TRP A 74 -1.73 -11.06 2.61
CA TRP A 74 -1.88 -10.76 4.04
C TRP A 74 -1.71 -12.01 4.90
N ASP A 75 -2.37 -13.10 4.52
CA ASP A 75 -2.32 -14.38 5.23
C ASP A 75 -0.89 -14.97 5.21
N GLN A 76 -0.23 -14.95 4.04
CA GLN A 76 1.15 -15.37 3.88
C GLN A 76 2.13 -14.61 4.79
N ASN A 77 1.92 -13.31 5.01
CA ASN A 77 2.81 -12.50 5.85
C ASN A 77 2.70 -12.84 7.34
N CYS A 78 1.54 -13.28 7.82
CA CYS A 78 1.31 -13.79 9.19
C CYS A 78 -0.14 -14.29 9.32
N LYS A 79 -0.31 -15.46 9.94
CA LYS A 79 -1.60 -16.15 10.15
C LYS A 79 -2.70 -15.28 10.77
N TYR A 80 -2.31 -14.27 11.55
CA TYR A 80 -3.25 -13.42 12.31
C TYR A 80 -3.53 -12.06 11.66
N ASN A 81 -2.87 -11.74 10.53
CA ASN A 81 -2.98 -10.44 9.88
C ASN A 81 -4.41 -10.13 9.41
N LEU A 82 -5.12 -11.10 8.82
CA LEU A 82 -6.49 -10.89 8.34
C LEU A 82 -7.48 -10.63 9.48
N GLU A 83 -7.29 -11.31 10.61
CA GLU A 83 -8.12 -11.15 11.80
C GLU A 83 -7.95 -9.75 12.40
N LEU A 84 -6.69 -9.31 12.58
CA LEU A 84 -6.40 -7.95 13.05
C LEU A 84 -6.88 -6.89 12.06
N ARG A 85 -6.68 -7.10 10.75
CA ARG A 85 -7.13 -6.15 9.72
C ARG A 85 -8.63 -5.90 9.81
N LYS A 86 -9.43 -6.96 9.88
CA LYS A 86 -10.89 -6.87 10.01
C LYS A 86 -11.29 -6.13 11.29
N ALA A 87 -10.60 -6.36 12.40
CA ALA A 87 -10.84 -5.64 13.64
C ALA A 87 -10.55 -4.14 13.51
N VAL A 88 -9.43 -3.77 12.90
CA VAL A 88 -9.05 -2.37 12.64
C VAL A 88 -9.99 -1.69 11.65
N GLU A 89 -10.38 -2.37 10.57
CA GLU A 89 -11.39 -1.91 9.61
C GLU A 89 -12.72 -1.64 10.33
N LYS A 90 -13.18 -2.58 11.16
CA LYS A 90 -14.41 -2.42 11.96
C LYS A 90 -14.35 -1.23 12.91
N VAL A 91 -13.20 -0.96 13.55
CA VAL A 91 -13.01 0.24 14.37
C VAL A 91 -13.12 1.51 13.50
N LEU A 92 -12.41 1.58 12.37
CA LEU A 92 -12.40 2.76 11.51
C LEU A 92 -13.79 3.10 10.94
N GLU A 93 -14.56 2.06 10.58
CA GLU A 93 -15.91 2.18 10.05
C GLU A 93 -16.93 2.62 11.11
N ASN A 94 -16.85 2.09 12.32
CA ASN A 94 -17.86 2.30 13.36
C ASN A 94 -17.50 3.39 14.38
N TYR A 95 -16.28 3.91 14.38
CA TYR A 95 -15.88 4.92 15.35
C TYR A 95 -16.63 6.24 15.17
N SER A 96 -17.44 6.59 16.17
CA SER A 96 -18.26 7.80 16.24
C SER A 96 -17.74 8.85 17.22
N GLY A 97 -16.58 8.62 17.84
CA GLY A 97 -15.94 9.57 18.76
C GLY A 97 -15.20 10.70 18.02
N ASP A 98 -14.49 11.53 18.78
CA ASP A 98 -13.65 12.58 18.19
C ASP A 98 -12.45 11.97 17.46
N ARG A 99 -12.30 12.35 16.19
CA ARG A 99 -11.22 11.88 15.29
C ARG A 99 -9.99 12.79 15.30
N LYS A 100 -10.00 13.87 16.09
CA LYS A 100 -8.90 14.82 16.25
C LYS A 100 -8.11 14.65 17.55
N GLY A 101 -8.47 13.64 18.34
CA GLY A 101 -7.73 13.30 19.57
C GLY A 101 -6.43 12.60 19.22
N ALA A 102 -5.35 12.94 19.93
CA ALA A 102 -4.01 12.40 19.70
C ALA A 102 -3.97 10.85 19.70
N ASP A 103 -4.69 10.21 20.62
CA ASP A 103 -4.75 8.75 20.68
C ASP A 103 -5.44 8.13 19.45
N PHE A 104 -6.50 8.76 18.95
CA PHE A 104 -7.16 8.29 17.73
C PHE A 104 -6.29 8.51 16.49
N GLU A 105 -5.60 9.64 16.41
CA GLU A 105 -4.66 9.93 15.33
C GLU A 105 -3.51 8.92 15.32
N ASN A 106 -2.94 8.58 16.49
CA ASN A 106 -1.92 7.55 16.64
C ASN A 106 -2.44 6.15 16.27
N PHE A 107 -3.68 5.81 16.63
CA PHE A 107 -4.34 4.59 16.16
C PHE A 107 -4.47 4.57 14.63
N VAL A 108 -4.88 5.69 14.01
CA VAL A 108 -5.00 5.81 12.55
C VAL A 108 -3.64 5.67 11.87
N ILE A 109 -2.57 6.24 12.44
CA ILE A 109 -1.20 6.05 11.93
C ILE A 109 -0.84 4.56 11.95
N TYR A 110 -1.11 3.85 13.05
CA TYR A 110 -0.90 2.40 13.12
C TYR A 110 -1.70 1.64 12.07
N ALA A 111 -2.99 1.95 11.91
CA ALA A 111 -3.86 1.32 10.92
C ALA A 111 -3.35 1.54 9.49
N LYS A 112 -2.88 2.76 9.17
CA LYS A 112 -2.28 3.07 7.86
C LYS A 112 -1.01 2.27 7.62
N ARG A 113 -0.12 2.13 8.62
CA ARG A 113 1.09 1.30 8.53
C ARG A 113 0.77 -0.18 8.34
N LEU A 114 -0.27 -0.68 9.03
CA LEU A 114 -0.82 -2.03 8.86
C LEU A 114 -1.26 -2.27 7.40
N PHE A 115 -2.05 -1.34 6.84
CA PHE A 115 -2.51 -1.44 5.46
C PHE A 115 -1.39 -1.35 4.44
N PHE A 116 -0.44 -0.44 4.65
CA PHE A 116 0.70 -0.25 3.75
C PHE A 116 1.61 -1.48 3.74
N SER A 117 1.86 -2.08 4.90
CA SER A 117 2.80 -3.19 5.04
C SER A 117 2.19 -4.57 4.78
N ASN A 118 0.88 -4.64 4.57
CA ASN A 118 0.11 -5.88 4.45
C ASN A 118 0.29 -6.81 5.68
N GLY A 119 0.34 -6.21 6.88
CA GLY A 119 0.58 -6.92 8.14
C GLY A 119 1.22 -6.06 9.22
N ILE A 120 1.50 -6.66 10.38
CA ILE A 120 2.02 -5.99 11.59
C ILE A 120 3.53 -5.70 11.57
N HIS A 121 4.22 -6.10 10.51
CA HIS A 121 5.66 -5.98 10.37
C HIS A 121 6.04 -4.95 9.34
N HIS A 122 7.14 -4.25 9.57
CA HIS A 122 7.65 -3.23 8.69
C HIS A 122 8.03 -3.85 7.33
N HIS A 123 7.44 -3.32 6.26
CA HIS A 123 7.58 -3.89 4.91
C HIS A 123 9.03 -4.08 4.42
N TYR A 124 9.97 -3.24 4.89
CA TYR A 124 11.41 -3.34 4.60
C TYR A 124 12.25 -4.00 5.72
N ALA A 125 12.23 -3.47 6.94
CA ALA A 125 13.04 -3.96 8.07
C ALA A 125 12.61 -5.32 8.62
N GLU A 126 11.43 -5.85 8.25
CA GLU A 126 10.85 -7.10 8.77
C GLU A 126 10.45 -7.07 10.26
N ASP A 127 10.88 -6.08 11.04
CA ASP A 127 10.55 -5.93 12.46
C ASP A 127 9.08 -5.55 12.68
N LYS A 128 8.50 -6.05 13.77
CA LYS A 128 7.16 -5.65 14.19
C LYS A 128 7.15 -4.18 14.60
N PHE A 129 6.13 -3.46 14.15
CA PHE A 129 5.90 -2.08 14.59
C PHE A 129 4.73 -1.98 15.56
N PHE A 130 4.78 -0.95 16.41
CA PHE A 130 3.83 -0.75 17.49
C PHE A 130 2.99 0.52 17.27
N PRO A 131 1.75 0.56 17.79
CA PRO A 131 0.97 1.80 17.85
C PRO A 131 1.55 2.74 18.91
N ASP A 132 1.48 4.05 18.65
CA ASP A 132 1.81 5.07 19.65
C ASP A 132 0.61 5.42 20.56
N CYS A 133 -0.58 4.89 20.26
CA CYS A 133 -1.72 5.00 21.17
C CYS A 133 -1.59 4.00 22.34
N PRO A 134 -2.06 4.35 23.55
CA PRO A 134 -2.02 3.45 24.69
C PRO A 134 -2.77 2.14 24.42
N LYS A 135 -2.27 1.03 24.99
CA LYS A 135 -2.89 -0.29 24.86
C LYS A 135 -4.34 -0.29 25.34
N GLU A 136 -4.63 0.42 26.42
CA GLU A 136 -5.96 0.56 27.02
C GLU A 136 -6.90 1.33 26.09
N TYR A 137 -6.38 2.33 25.38
CA TYR A 137 -7.14 3.08 24.39
C TYR A 137 -7.52 2.17 23.21
N PHE A 138 -6.55 1.45 22.63
CA PHE A 138 -6.84 0.49 21.56
C PHE A 138 -7.81 -0.61 22.05
N ALA A 139 -7.65 -1.10 23.29
CA ALA A 139 -8.59 -2.05 23.88
C ALA A 139 -10.03 -1.50 23.88
N SER A 140 -10.22 -0.23 24.26
CA SER A 140 -11.53 0.42 24.24
C SER A 140 -12.12 0.53 22.83
N LEU A 141 -11.27 0.80 21.81
CA LEU A 141 -11.71 0.86 20.42
C LEU A 141 -12.23 -0.50 19.94
N LEU A 142 -11.49 -1.57 20.21
CA LEU A 142 -11.86 -2.94 19.85
C LEU A 142 -13.15 -3.37 20.56
N GLU A 143 -13.29 -3.03 21.84
CA GLU A 143 -14.50 -3.33 22.63
C GLU A 143 -15.73 -2.59 22.08
N ASN A 144 -15.62 -1.30 21.80
CA ASN A 144 -16.69 -0.50 21.21
C ASN A 144 -17.06 -0.97 19.79
N ALA A 145 -16.09 -1.51 19.05
CA ALA A 145 -16.32 -2.14 17.76
C ALA A 145 -16.91 -3.56 17.89
N GLY A 146 -17.10 -4.11 19.10
CA GLY A 146 -17.60 -5.46 19.32
C GLY A 146 -16.67 -6.54 18.75
N VAL A 147 -15.37 -6.43 19.03
CA VAL A 147 -14.35 -7.43 18.65
C VAL A 147 -14.17 -8.40 19.81
N GLU A 148 -14.51 -9.68 19.60
CA GLU A 148 -14.57 -10.69 20.68
C GLU A 148 -13.18 -11.15 21.16
N ASN A 149 -12.23 -11.32 20.24
CA ASN A 149 -10.87 -11.82 20.48
C ASN A 149 -9.89 -10.70 20.91
N ARG A 150 -10.39 -9.64 21.55
CA ARG A 150 -9.65 -8.42 21.91
C ARG A 150 -8.31 -8.71 22.58
N ASP A 151 -8.29 -9.56 23.60
CA ASP A 151 -7.09 -9.79 24.41
C ASP A 151 -5.97 -10.46 23.61
N PHE A 152 -6.33 -11.35 22.67
CA PHE A 152 -5.38 -11.94 21.72
C PHE A 152 -4.82 -10.90 20.76
N LEU A 153 -5.67 -10.04 20.18
CA LEU A 153 -5.21 -8.97 19.28
C LEU A 153 -4.32 -7.96 20.01
N LEU A 154 -4.63 -7.62 21.27
CA LEU A 154 -3.77 -6.75 22.07
C LEU A 154 -2.41 -7.38 22.34
N LYS A 155 -2.33 -8.70 22.56
CA LYS A 155 -1.05 -9.42 22.63
C LYS A 155 -0.32 -9.35 21.28
N LEU A 156 -1.00 -9.68 20.19
CA LEU A 156 -0.44 -9.63 18.83
C LEU A 156 0.24 -8.29 18.53
N VAL A 157 -0.46 -7.20 18.85
CA VAL A 157 -0.02 -5.83 18.58
C VAL A 157 1.06 -5.34 19.54
N TYR A 158 0.91 -5.55 20.85
CA TYR A 158 1.75 -4.87 21.86
C TYR A 158 2.82 -5.73 22.54
N ASP A 159 2.77 -7.06 22.44
CA ASP A 159 3.78 -7.92 23.09
C ASP A 159 5.05 -8.00 22.22
N PRO A 160 6.18 -7.36 22.57
CA PRO A 160 7.34 -7.30 21.69
C PRO A 160 7.97 -8.67 21.40
N GLU A 161 7.77 -9.66 22.27
CA GLU A 161 8.35 -11.00 22.11
C GLU A 161 7.47 -11.90 21.24
N PHE A 162 6.20 -11.54 21.02
CA PHE A 162 5.29 -12.34 20.22
C PHE A 162 5.36 -11.94 18.75
N LEU A 163 5.93 -12.82 17.92
CA LEU A 163 6.10 -12.62 16.47
C LEU A 163 6.90 -11.33 16.16
N PRO A 164 8.12 -11.17 16.70
CA PRO A 164 8.89 -9.92 16.61
C PRO A 164 9.32 -9.58 15.19
N GLN A 165 9.48 -10.57 14.30
CA GLN A 165 9.93 -10.37 12.92
C GLN A 165 9.09 -11.19 11.94
N ARG A 166 8.77 -10.61 10.77
CA ARG A 166 8.08 -11.32 9.69
C ARG A 166 8.97 -12.43 9.13
N LYS A 167 10.21 -12.08 8.80
CA LYS A 167 11.23 -13.02 8.32
C LYS A 167 12.53 -12.85 9.11
N ALA A 168 12.82 -13.78 9.99
CA ALA A 168 14.08 -13.84 10.72
C ALA A 168 15.24 -14.19 9.77
N SER A 169 16.38 -13.53 9.96
CA SER A 169 17.61 -13.82 9.21
C SER A 169 18.70 -14.44 10.10
N GLU A 170 18.48 -14.50 11.40
CA GLU A 170 19.41 -14.99 12.42
C GLU A 170 18.69 -15.92 13.40
N GLY A 171 19.45 -16.72 14.15
CA GLY A 171 18.94 -17.71 15.11
C GLY A 171 19.11 -19.15 14.63
N GLU A 172 18.93 -20.10 15.57
CA GLU A 172 19.10 -21.53 15.31
C GLU A 172 18.06 -22.07 14.31
N ASP A 173 16.80 -21.65 14.47
CA ASP A 173 15.68 -22.08 13.63
C ASP A 173 14.90 -20.87 13.10
N ILE A 174 15.36 -20.34 11.96
CA ILE A 174 14.72 -19.20 11.30
C ILE A 174 13.28 -19.49 10.85
N VAL A 175 12.90 -20.76 10.66
CA VAL A 175 11.53 -21.13 10.29
C VAL A 175 10.60 -20.86 11.48
N LYS A 176 10.98 -21.29 12.67
CA LYS A 176 10.22 -21.01 13.90
C LYS A 176 10.32 -19.56 14.37
N ALA A 177 11.44 -18.89 14.10
CA ALA A 177 11.64 -17.50 14.51
C ALA A 177 10.90 -16.49 13.61
N SER A 178 10.45 -16.91 12.42
CA SER A 178 9.73 -16.04 11.48
C SER A 178 8.22 -16.10 11.68
N ALA A 179 7.55 -14.95 11.60
CA ALA A 179 6.09 -14.87 11.69
C ALA A 179 5.36 -15.21 10.37
N VAL A 180 6.08 -15.32 9.24
CA VAL A 180 5.49 -15.69 7.95
C VAL A 180 4.72 -17.01 8.03
N ASN A 181 3.57 -17.06 7.38
CA ASN A 181 2.65 -18.20 7.40
C ASN A 181 2.93 -19.21 6.28
N PHE A 182 4.20 -19.40 5.90
CA PHE A 182 4.58 -20.41 4.91
C PHE A 182 4.80 -21.80 5.51
N TYR A 183 4.97 -21.88 6.83
CA TYR A 183 5.36 -23.07 7.55
C TYR A 183 4.51 -23.22 8.80
N GLU A 184 4.05 -24.44 9.09
CA GLU A 184 3.32 -24.75 10.33
C GLU A 184 3.77 -26.13 10.83
N GLY A 185 4.18 -26.21 12.11
CA GLY A 185 4.56 -27.47 12.73
C GLY A 185 5.87 -28.09 12.22
N VAL A 186 6.76 -27.31 11.60
CA VAL A 186 8.06 -27.76 11.07
C VAL A 186 9.23 -26.94 11.60
N SER A 187 10.45 -27.48 11.50
CA SER A 187 11.71 -26.82 11.84
C SER A 187 12.65 -26.81 10.63
N ARG A 188 13.66 -25.94 10.66
CA ARG A 188 14.76 -25.96 9.70
C ARG A 188 15.60 -27.24 9.77
#